data_AF-A0AAV8Y9F1-F1
#
_entry.id   AF-A0AAV8Y9F1-F1
#
_cell.length_a   1.000
_cell.length_b   1.000
_cell.length_c   1.000
_cell.angle_alpha   90.00
_cell.angle_beta   90.00
_cell.angle_gamma   90.00
#
_symmetry.space_group_name_H-M   'P 1'
#
loop_
_entity.id
_entity.type
_entity.pdbx_description
1 polymer ?
#
loop_
_entity_poly.entity_id
_entity_poly.type
_entity_poly.pdbx_seq_one_letter_code
_entity_poly.pdbx_strand_id
1 'polypeptide(L)'
;MWGYRNLQGSMEGEMLQLVKDVKLTNYEETFNKQNSASERVDFVYNLLKKSPLFTKIVTESSPKKSNEMSVEQRTKGNDLYVRDKQFLEALGCYTQSIAYAEGGSSFLGLAYANRSSVLFAGKYYKECLEDIERAFQNNYPDHLKEKLLKRKRNAENLKAQQKPLNYYTPVTPLQNKNALIPAASDTVEIRKNEKYGRHIVATKNIKIGDIISVENSFAHMIHSECPPVHCHECLDLCYNLIPCEKCSDALYCSELCMKQAFNSHHKYECDFISLFQRHRLLFVRMVLKGLKQRETMDDTTLAGVYRSDRFKEIIELATNEDKKDYLNTCIHMAMVCVSYHVLMENSSFRNDFDVDKIHNDLKQLLYQAFMPPDEISHLNIFCALVCFRISYSTTEISRRRLVLKKNYLFDCDCKACVKKWPTLNDLPLGQHVPLWFEEKTTRNTFEDTESNRRLLDELLVEAVPIYNKLEKYEPCQNLLKMQDLFTEIYSYMGCKDLDF
;
A
#
# COMPACT_ATOMS: atom_id res chain seq x y z
N MET A 1 -2.01 -22.73 -11.51
CA MET A 1 -3.47 -22.76 -11.78
C MET A 1 -4.27 -21.88 -10.79
N TRP A 2 -3.78 -20.67 -10.49
CA TRP A 2 -4.58 -19.59 -9.88
C TRP A 2 -4.62 -18.42 -10.88
N GLY A 3 -4.93 -18.76 -12.13
CA GLY A 3 -5.01 -17.82 -13.23
C GLY A 3 -6.42 -17.28 -13.37
N TYR A 4 -6.53 -15.96 -13.47
CA TYR A 4 -7.56 -15.29 -14.26
C TYR A 4 -9.02 -15.67 -13.94
N ARG A 5 -9.51 -15.36 -12.74
CA ARG A 5 -10.96 -15.26 -12.52
C ARG A 5 -11.37 -13.78 -12.45
N ASN A 6 -12.16 -13.39 -13.46
CA ASN A 6 -12.88 -12.13 -13.65
C ASN A 6 -12.05 -10.85 -13.81
N LEU A 7 -11.37 -10.71 -14.96
CA LEU A 7 -10.82 -9.43 -15.46
C LEU A 7 -11.88 -8.50 -16.09
N GLN A 8 -13.16 -8.89 -16.12
CA GLN A 8 -14.22 -8.11 -16.74
C GLN A 8 -14.48 -6.83 -15.92
N GLY A 9 -14.17 -5.66 -16.48
CA GLY A 9 -14.20 -4.37 -15.78
C GLY A 9 -12.90 -4.00 -15.05
N SER A 10 -11.82 -4.77 -15.20
CA SER A 10 -10.48 -4.38 -14.75
C SER A 10 -9.72 -3.65 -15.86
N MET A 11 -8.80 -2.75 -15.51
CA MET A 11 -7.96 -2.07 -16.51
C MET A 11 -7.12 -3.06 -17.33
N GLU A 12 -6.57 -4.12 -16.72
CA GLU A 12 -5.87 -5.17 -17.47
C GLU A 12 -6.80 -5.87 -18.47
N GLY A 13 -8.05 -6.08 -18.11
CA GLY A 13 -9.09 -6.57 -19.02
C GLY A 13 -9.36 -5.60 -20.18
N GLU A 14 -9.41 -4.30 -19.92
CA GLU A 14 -9.59 -3.27 -20.97
C GLU A 14 -8.38 -3.17 -21.89
N MET A 15 -7.16 -3.19 -21.35
CA MET A 15 -5.92 -3.21 -22.14
C MET A 15 -5.80 -4.49 -22.95
N LEU A 16 -6.17 -5.65 -22.38
CA LEU A 16 -6.24 -6.91 -23.12
C LEU A 16 -7.27 -6.83 -24.25
N GLN A 17 -8.43 -6.21 -24.01
CA GLN A 17 -9.45 -6.02 -25.04
C GLN A 17 -8.95 -5.11 -26.16
N LEU A 18 -8.23 -4.04 -25.82
CA LEU A 18 -7.60 -3.13 -26.77
C LEU A 18 -6.50 -3.82 -27.59
N VAL A 19 -5.65 -4.62 -26.94
CA VAL A 19 -4.61 -5.46 -27.58
C VAL A 19 -5.24 -6.42 -28.59
N LYS A 20 -6.38 -7.03 -28.24
CA LYS A 20 -7.14 -7.92 -29.14
C LYS A 20 -7.78 -7.16 -30.29
N ASP A 21 -8.34 -5.98 -30.03
CA ASP A 21 -9.02 -5.14 -31.03
C ASP A 21 -8.08 -4.78 -32.19
N VAL A 22 -6.84 -4.38 -31.88
CA VAL A 22 -5.82 -4.06 -32.90
C VAL A 22 -4.96 -5.25 -33.33
N LYS A 23 -5.23 -6.45 -32.80
CA LYS A 23 -4.46 -7.69 -33.05
C LYS A 23 -2.95 -7.52 -32.82
N LEU A 24 -2.57 -6.84 -31.73
CA LEU A 24 -1.18 -6.45 -31.48
C LEU A 24 -0.22 -7.66 -31.40
N THR A 25 -0.73 -8.81 -30.97
CA THR A 25 0.03 -10.07 -30.90
C THR A 25 0.56 -10.54 -32.26
N ASN A 26 -0.01 -10.07 -33.37
CA ASN A 26 0.45 -10.42 -34.72
C ASN A 26 1.72 -9.68 -35.15
N TYR A 27 2.21 -8.73 -34.34
CA TYR A 27 3.29 -7.83 -34.72
C TYR A 27 4.61 -8.09 -34.00
N GLU A 28 4.79 -9.26 -33.36
CA GLU A 28 5.98 -9.60 -32.57
C GLU A 28 7.31 -9.37 -33.30
N GLU A 29 7.43 -9.87 -34.53
CA GLU A 29 8.64 -9.68 -35.33
C GLU A 29 8.92 -8.20 -35.63
N THR A 30 7.87 -7.38 -35.82
CA THR A 30 8.02 -5.97 -36.14
C THR A 30 8.35 -5.16 -34.90
N PHE A 31 7.75 -5.51 -33.76
CA PHE A 31 8.07 -4.95 -32.45
C PHE A 31 9.53 -5.21 -32.07
N ASN A 32 10.01 -6.44 -32.26
CA ASN A 32 11.39 -6.82 -31.93
C ASN A 32 12.44 -6.20 -32.86
N LYS A 33 12.05 -5.70 -34.04
CA LYS A 33 12.94 -5.00 -34.99
C LYS A 33 13.20 -3.53 -34.64
N GLN A 34 12.46 -2.95 -33.69
CA GLN A 34 12.67 -1.55 -33.28
C GLN A 34 13.96 -1.41 -32.45
N ASN A 35 14.69 -0.31 -32.64
CA ASN A 35 16.04 -0.13 -32.07
C ASN A 35 16.03 0.46 -30.65
N SER A 36 14.92 1.05 -30.21
CA SER A 36 14.80 1.66 -28.88
C SER A 36 13.41 1.44 -28.27
N ALA A 37 13.30 1.63 -26.95
CA ALA A 37 12.00 1.54 -26.29
C ALA A 37 11.06 2.67 -26.75
N SER A 38 11.60 3.87 -27.00
CA SER A 38 10.85 4.98 -27.59
C SER A 38 10.23 4.61 -28.95
N GLU A 39 10.99 3.96 -29.84
CA GLU A 39 10.50 3.49 -31.15
C GLU A 39 9.43 2.40 -31.01
N ARG A 40 9.61 1.48 -30.06
CA ARG A 40 8.57 0.47 -29.73
C ARG A 40 7.28 1.11 -29.28
N VAL A 41 7.36 2.15 -28.44
CA VAL A 41 6.18 2.91 -27.99
C VAL A 41 5.52 3.62 -29.15
N ASP A 42 6.27 4.29 -30.03
CA ASP A 42 5.70 4.94 -31.22
C ASP A 42 4.99 3.95 -32.13
N PHE A 43 5.61 2.80 -32.38
CA PHE A 43 5.03 1.74 -33.20
C PHE A 43 3.68 1.27 -32.65
N VAL A 44 3.64 0.89 -31.37
CA VAL A 44 2.40 0.41 -30.73
C VAL A 44 1.37 1.53 -30.62
N TYR A 45 1.77 2.73 -30.23
CA TYR A 45 0.88 3.89 -30.12
C TYR A 45 0.17 4.20 -31.44
N ASN A 46 0.90 4.12 -32.57
CA ASN A 46 0.35 4.34 -33.89
C ASN A 46 -0.67 3.28 -34.33
N LEU A 47 -0.61 2.07 -33.77
CA LEU A 47 -1.63 1.04 -33.96
C LEU A 47 -2.84 1.30 -33.05
N LEU A 48 -2.60 1.52 -31.75
CA LEU A 48 -3.66 1.68 -30.75
C LEU A 48 -4.53 2.90 -31.01
N LYS A 49 -3.94 4.05 -31.37
CA LYS A 49 -4.69 5.30 -31.59
C LYS A 49 -5.75 5.23 -32.71
N LYS A 50 -5.71 4.19 -33.55
CA LYS A 50 -6.70 3.95 -34.61
C LYS A 50 -7.94 3.22 -34.09
N SER A 51 -7.85 2.61 -32.91
CA SER A 51 -8.96 1.89 -32.28
C SER A 51 -9.96 2.88 -31.66
N PRO A 52 -11.27 2.74 -31.93
CA PRO A 52 -12.30 3.47 -31.20
C PRO A 52 -12.28 3.19 -29.69
N LEU A 53 -11.84 1.99 -29.29
CA LEU A 53 -11.70 1.62 -27.89
C LEU A 53 -10.57 2.41 -27.22
N PHE A 54 -9.47 2.69 -27.92
CA PHE A 54 -8.41 3.56 -27.40
C PHE A 54 -8.97 4.96 -27.11
N THR A 55 -9.66 5.56 -28.07
CA THR A 55 -10.31 6.87 -27.90
C THR A 55 -11.27 6.85 -26.73
N LYS A 56 -12.12 5.83 -26.62
CA LYS A 56 -13.01 5.64 -25.47
C LYS A 56 -12.24 5.64 -24.15
N ILE A 57 -11.20 4.81 -24.02
CA ILE A 57 -10.38 4.69 -22.80
C ILE A 57 -9.76 6.04 -22.41
N VAL A 58 -9.17 6.78 -23.36
CA VAL A 58 -8.48 8.05 -23.05
C VAL A 58 -9.43 9.25 -22.89
N THR A 59 -10.70 9.12 -23.31
CA THR A 59 -11.71 10.17 -23.20
C THR A 59 -12.72 9.93 -22.07
N GLU A 60 -12.90 8.68 -21.64
CA GLU A 60 -13.65 8.35 -20.45
C GLU A 60 -12.98 9.06 -19.26
N SER A 61 -13.77 9.92 -18.61
CA SER A 61 -13.26 11.00 -17.79
C SER A 61 -12.99 10.56 -16.35
N SER A 62 -12.03 11.25 -15.72
CA SER A 62 -11.79 11.36 -14.27
C SER A 62 -13.09 11.23 -13.47
N PRO A 63 -13.08 10.66 -12.24
CA PRO A 63 -14.26 10.62 -11.42
C PRO A 63 -14.53 12.05 -10.96
N LYS A 64 -15.50 12.66 -11.61
CA LYS A 64 -15.93 14.02 -11.32
C LYS A 64 -16.71 14.03 -10.01
N LYS A 65 -16.81 15.21 -9.43
CA LYS A 65 -17.78 15.47 -8.37
C LYS A 65 -19.19 15.31 -8.94
N SER A 66 -20.07 14.67 -8.17
CA SER A 66 -21.49 14.46 -8.45
C SER A 66 -22.24 14.46 -7.12
N ASN A 67 -23.17 15.39 -6.97
CA ASN A 67 -24.02 15.46 -5.78
C ASN A 67 -24.95 14.24 -5.67
N GLU A 68 -25.33 13.65 -6.80
CA GLU A 68 -26.11 12.41 -6.86
C GLU A 68 -25.33 11.25 -6.22
N MET A 69 -24.08 11.04 -6.64
CA MET A 69 -23.19 10.04 -6.05
C MET A 69 -22.90 10.34 -4.58
N SER A 70 -22.78 11.62 -4.22
CA SER A 70 -22.64 12.04 -2.83
C SER A 70 -23.84 11.61 -1.98
N VAL A 71 -25.06 11.81 -2.47
CA VAL A 71 -26.30 11.40 -1.79
C VAL A 71 -26.41 9.89 -1.68
N GLU A 72 -26.05 9.15 -2.73
CA GLU A 72 -26.04 7.68 -2.73
C GLU A 72 -25.13 7.15 -1.61
N GLN A 73 -23.88 7.62 -1.56
CA GLN A 73 -22.92 7.20 -0.54
C GLN A 73 -23.34 7.63 0.87
N ARG A 74 -23.89 8.84 1.02
CA ARG A 74 -24.42 9.31 2.31
C ARG A 74 -25.57 8.43 2.81
N THR A 75 -26.44 7.99 1.91
CA THR A 75 -27.57 7.12 2.23
C THR A 75 -27.07 5.75 2.67
N LYS A 76 -26.13 5.14 1.94
CA LYS A 76 -25.44 3.91 2.35
C LYS A 76 -24.77 4.05 3.73
N GLY A 77 -24.11 5.17 3.98
CA GLY A 77 -23.49 5.47 5.28
C GLY A 77 -24.50 5.57 6.43
N ASN A 78 -25.67 6.19 6.20
CA ASN A 78 -26.74 6.26 7.20
C ASN A 78 -27.26 4.88 7.58
N ASP A 79 -27.46 4.03 6.57
CA ASP A 79 -27.91 2.66 6.71
C ASP A 79 -26.92 1.85 7.56
N LEU A 80 -25.64 1.85 7.20
CA LEU A 80 -24.59 1.15 7.95
C LEU A 80 -24.42 1.67 9.39
N TYR A 81 -24.54 2.98 9.59
CA TYR A 81 -24.35 3.59 10.90
C TYR A 81 -25.52 3.33 11.85
N VAL A 82 -26.76 3.48 11.37
CA VAL A 82 -27.97 3.41 12.20
C VAL A 82 -28.44 1.97 12.40
N ARG A 83 -28.45 1.17 11.33
CA ARG A 83 -29.01 -0.19 11.34
C ARG A 83 -27.96 -1.21 11.77
N ASP A 84 -26.79 -1.16 11.13
CA ASP A 84 -25.81 -2.27 11.21
C ASP A 84 -24.69 -2.00 12.23
N LYS A 85 -24.58 -0.76 12.73
CA LYS A 85 -23.57 -0.28 13.68
C LYS A 85 -22.12 -0.53 13.21
N GLN A 86 -21.92 -0.55 11.89
CA GLN A 86 -20.63 -0.75 11.24
C GLN A 86 -19.90 0.59 11.09
N PHE A 87 -19.05 0.90 12.06
CA PHE A 87 -18.44 2.21 12.20
C PHE A 87 -17.52 2.59 11.03
N LEU A 88 -16.56 1.72 10.69
CA LEU A 88 -15.52 2.01 9.71
C LEU A 88 -16.08 2.07 8.29
N GLU A 89 -17.06 1.21 8.00
CA GLU A 89 -17.76 1.14 6.73
C GLU A 89 -18.63 2.38 6.54
N ALA A 90 -19.38 2.79 7.58
CA ALA A 90 -20.14 4.04 7.54
C ALA A 90 -19.22 5.27 7.37
N LEU A 91 -18.08 5.30 8.08
CA LEU A 91 -17.07 6.35 7.91
C LEU A 91 -16.54 6.39 6.47
N GLY A 92 -16.28 5.22 5.88
CA GLY A 92 -15.87 5.08 4.49
C GLY A 92 -16.90 5.67 3.52
N CYS A 93 -18.17 5.29 3.67
CA CYS A 93 -19.26 5.83 2.87
C CYS A 93 -19.40 7.35 3.01
N TYR A 94 -19.30 7.91 4.22
CA TYR A 94 -19.37 9.36 4.40
C TYR A 94 -18.15 10.09 3.83
N THR A 95 -16.95 9.50 3.91
CA THR A 95 -15.75 10.06 3.28
C THR A 95 -15.89 10.06 1.76
N GLN A 96 -16.41 8.99 1.16
CA GLN A 96 -16.69 8.94 -0.27
C GLN A 96 -17.80 9.94 -0.67
N SER A 97 -18.82 10.11 0.17
CA SER A 97 -19.87 11.12 -0.03
C SER A 97 -19.30 12.55 -0.09
N ILE A 98 -18.35 12.87 0.79
CA ILE A 98 -17.62 14.14 0.79
C ILE A 98 -16.77 14.27 -0.48
N ALA A 99 -16.10 13.19 -0.90
CA ALA A 99 -15.25 13.20 -2.09
C ALA A 99 -16.04 13.48 -3.38
N TYR A 100 -17.25 12.92 -3.49
CA TYR A 100 -18.16 13.17 -4.61
C TYR A 100 -18.85 14.53 -4.58
N ALA A 101 -19.11 15.13 -3.41
CA ALA A 101 -19.90 16.36 -3.37
C ALA A 101 -19.20 17.54 -4.04
N GLU A 102 -19.98 18.36 -4.74
CA GLU A 102 -19.50 19.60 -5.35
C GLU A 102 -19.17 20.65 -4.28
N GLY A 103 -18.11 21.43 -4.52
CA GLY A 103 -17.63 22.46 -3.59
C GLY A 103 -18.71 23.51 -3.29
N GLY A 104 -18.85 23.90 -2.02
CA GLY A 104 -19.85 24.87 -1.58
C GLY A 104 -21.30 24.38 -1.66
N SER A 105 -21.57 23.14 -2.07
CA SER A 105 -22.95 22.62 -2.10
C SER A 105 -23.46 22.30 -0.69
N SER A 106 -24.78 22.40 -0.48
CA SER A 106 -25.41 21.92 0.77
C SER A 106 -25.26 20.42 0.96
N PHE A 107 -25.05 19.65 -0.12
CA PHE A 107 -24.75 18.22 -0.09
C PHE A 107 -23.41 17.95 0.60
N LEU A 108 -22.37 18.76 0.29
CA LEU A 108 -21.08 18.69 0.97
C LEU A 108 -21.22 19.04 2.45
N GLY A 109 -21.99 20.08 2.78
CA GLY A 109 -22.30 20.43 4.18
C GLY A 109 -22.98 19.30 4.95
N LEU A 110 -23.98 18.65 4.32
CA LEU A 110 -24.67 17.50 4.90
C LEU A 110 -23.74 16.29 5.08
N ALA A 111 -22.85 16.02 4.11
CA ALA A 111 -21.91 14.90 4.16
C ALA A 111 -20.91 15.05 5.33
N TYR A 112 -20.32 16.24 5.51
CA TYR A 112 -19.49 16.55 6.68
C TYR A 112 -20.26 16.45 8.00
N ALA A 113 -21.49 16.97 8.04
CA ALA A 113 -22.35 16.85 9.22
C ALA A 113 -22.71 15.39 9.55
N ASN A 114 -22.81 14.52 8.56
CA ASN A 114 -23.01 13.10 8.77
C ASN A 114 -21.73 12.41 9.27
N ARG A 115 -20.57 12.66 8.65
CA ARG A 115 -19.28 12.09 9.08
C ARG A 115 -18.91 12.50 10.51
N SER A 116 -19.13 13.76 10.89
CA SER A 116 -18.92 14.21 12.27
C SER A 116 -19.78 13.46 13.29
N SER A 117 -20.91 12.88 12.90
CA SER A 117 -21.70 12.03 13.79
C SER A 117 -20.99 10.74 14.14
N VAL A 118 -20.38 10.11 13.14
CA VAL A 118 -19.60 8.87 13.30
C VAL A 118 -18.35 9.19 14.10
N LEU A 119 -17.59 10.22 13.72
CA LEU A 119 -16.39 10.64 14.45
C LEU A 119 -16.67 10.90 15.95
N PHE A 120 -17.79 11.56 16.28
CA PHE A 120 -18.20 11.76 17.67
C PHE A 120 -18.45 10.44 18.42
N ALA A 121 -19.17 9.51 17.79
CA ALA A 121 -19.43 8.19 18.38
C ALA A 121 -18.14 7.37 18.59
N GLY A 122 -17.17 7.56 17.69
CA GLY A 122 -15.83 6.96 17.78
C GLY A 122 -14.88 7.67 18.74
N LYS A 123 -15.35 8.72 19.45
CA LYS A 123 -14.56 9.55 20.37
C LYS A 123 -13.41 10.33 19.68
N TYR A 124 -13.50 10.51 18.37
CA TYR A 124 -12.62 11.38 17.57
C TYR A 124 -13.19 12.80 17.60
N TYR A 125 -13.14 13.42 18.78
CA TYR A 125 -13.81 14.70 19.06
C TYR A 125 -13.15 15.88 18.34
N LYS A 126 -11.83 15.90 18.18
CA LYS A 126 -11.12 16.95 17.45
C LYS A 126 -11.50 16.95 15.96
N GLU A 127 -11.48 15.77 15.35
CA GLU A 127 -11.84 15.53 13.96
C GLU A 127 -13.33 15.81 13.72
N CYS A 128 -14.18 15.45 14.69
CA CYS A 128 -15.60 15.80 14.70
C CYS A 128 -15.82 17.32 14.65
N LEU A 129 -15.07 18.09 15.46
CA LEU A 129 -15.17 19.55 15.48
C LEU A 129 -14.74 20.15 14.14
N GLU A 130 -13.65 19.68 13.55
CA GLU A 130 -13.20 20.11 12.22
C GLU A 130 -14.27 19.89 11.15
N ASP A 131 -14.88 18.69 11.11
CA ASP A 131 -15.95 18.40 10.16
C ASP A 131 -17.21 19.22 10.40
N ILE A 132 -17.52 19.59 11.66
CA ILE A 132 -18.63 20.50 11.96
C ILE A 132 -18.39 21.88 11.33
N GLU A 133 -17.16 22.40 11.44
CA GLU A 133 -16.84 23.71 10.83
C GLU A 133 -16.85 23.64 9.31
N ARG A 134 -16.31 22.56 8.72
CA ARG A 134 -16.40 22.31 7.28
C ARG A 134 -17.86 22.21 6.81
N ALA A 135 -18.75 21.63 7.61
CA ALA A 135 -20.17 21.60 7.29
C ALA A 135 -20.76 23.02 7.22
N PHE A 136 -20.48 23.88 8.20
CA PHE A 136 -20.97 25.27 8.18
C PHE A 136 -20.38 26.10 7.04
N GLN A 137 -19.14 25.85 6.64
CA GLN A 137 -18.50 26.48 5.48
C GLN A 137 -19.11 26.06 4.14
N ASN A 138 -19.88 24.96 4.09
CA ASN A 138 -20.45 24.39 2.88
C ASN A 138 -21.98 24.35 2.93
N ASN A 139 -22.61 25.50 3.14
CA ASN A 139 -24.06 25.70 2.99
C ASN A 139 -24.94 24.67 3.75
N TYR A 140 -24.52 24.28 4.96
CA TYR A 140 -25.32 23.40 5.82
C TYR A 140 -26.69 24.03 6.17
N PRO A 141 -27.82 23.31 6.02
CA PRO A 141 -29.16 23.90 6.16
C PRO A 141 -29.44 24.52 7.54
N ASP A 142 -29.96 25.75 7.56
CA ASP A 142 -30.21 26.52 8.78
C ASP A 142 -31.08 25.81 9.80
N HIS A 143 -32.16 25.19 9.34
CA HIS A 143 -33.11 24.45 10.19
C HIS A 143 -32.50 23.22 10.86
N LEU A 144 -31.30 22.77 10.45
CA LEU A 144 -30.58 21.66 11.06
C LEU A 144 -29.41 22.10 11.96
N LYS A 145 -29.05 23.40 11.97
CA LYS A 145 -27.86 23.93 12.66
C LYS A 145 -27.85 23.62 14.15
N GLU A 146 -29.01 23.69 14.82
CA GLU A 146 -29.10 23.45 16.26
C GLU A 146 -28.60 22.05 16.65
N LYS A 147 -28.93 21.03 15.84
CA LYS A 147 -28.46 19.65 16.04
C LYS A 147 -26.93 19.57 15.98
N LEU A 148 -26.33 20.26 15.01
CA LEU A 148 -24.88 20.26 14.83
C LEU A 148 -24.16 21.06 15.94
N LEU A 149 -24.72 22.20 16.35
CA LEU A 149 -24.23 23.01 17.47
C LEU A 149 -24.30 22.28 18.81
N LYS A 150 -25.31 21.43 19.02
CA LYS A 150 -25.36 20.55 20.19
C LYS A 150 -24.21 19.54 20.18
N ARG A 151 -23.94 18.89 19.04
CA ARG A 151 -22.79 17.98 18.90
C ARG A 151 -21.46 18.70 19.13
N LYS A 152 -21.31 19.92 18.57
CA LYS A 152 -20.13 20.77 18.75
C LYS A 152 -19.82 21.00 20.23
N ARG A 153 -20.80 21.49 21.01
CA ARG A 153 -20.66 21.71 22.46
C ARG A 153 -20.25 20.44 23.21
N ASN A 154 -20.85 19.30 22.86
CA ASN A 154 -20.49 18.03 23.49
C ASN A 154 -19.06 17.60 23.14
N ALA A 155 -18.65 17.74 21.88
CA ALA A 155 -17.31 17.40 21.44
C ALA A 155 -16.25 18.30 22.10
N GLU A 156 -16.53 19.60 22.24
CA GLU A 156 -15.66 20.54 22.97
C GLU A 156 -15.41 20.11 24.42
N ASN A 157 -16.46 19.67 25.12
CA ASN A 157 -16.36 19.22 26.51
C ASN A 157 -15.57 17.90 26.65
N LEU A 158 -15.60 17.06 25.62
CA LEU A 158 -15.02 15.70 25.66
C LEU A 158 -13.64 15.63 24.98
N LYS A 159 -13.22 16.62 24.18
CA LYS A 159 -11.97 16.58 23.42
C LYS A 159 -10.71 16.38 24.28
N ALA A 160 -10.73 16.82 25.53
CA ALA A 160 -9.63 16.61 26.48
C ALA A 160 -9.46 15.12 26.87
N GLN A 161 -10.51 14.30 26.69
CA GLN A 161 -10.52 12.86 26.97
C GLN A 161 -10.12 12.02 25.74
N GLN A 162 -9.94 12.65 24.57
CA GLN A 162 -9.56 11.95 23.35
C GLN A 162 -8.13 11.39 23.48
N LYS A 163 -7.98 10.09 23.23
CA LYS A 163 -6.67 9.44 23.16
C LYS A 163 -5.95 9.85 21.86
N PRO A 164 -4.60 9.94 21.88
CA PRO A 164 -3.84 10.18 20.65
C PRO A 164 -4.03 9.02 19.66
N LEU A 165 -4.04 9.36 18.37
CA LEU A 165 -4.14 8.40 17.29
C LEU A 165 -2.75 7.79 17.00
N ASN A 166 -2.29 6.89 17.87
CA ASN A 166 -1.03 6.18 17.67
C ASN A 166 -1.33 4.80 17.09
N TYR A 167 -0.95 4.57 15.84
CA TYR A 167 -1.19 3.30 15.15
C TYR A 167 0.10 2.62 14.65
N TYR A 168 1.24 3.30 14.75
CA TYR A 168 2.55 2.72 14.46
C TYR A 168 3.59 3.21 15.47
N THR A 169 4.58 2.37 15.73
CA THR A 169 5.78 2.78 16.46
C THR A 169 6.73 3.49 15.50
N PRO A 170 7.23 4.69 15.85
CA PRO A 170 8.27 5.34 15.07
C PRO A 170 9.49 4.41 14.91
N VAL A 171 9.97 4.29 13.67
CA VAL A 171 11.17 3.49 13.39
C VAL A 171 12.37 4.14 14.06
N THR A 172 13.13 3.36 14.84
CA THR A 172 14.35 3.86 15.48
C THR A 172 15.39 4.23 14.41
N PRO A 173 16.02 5.43 14.47
CA PRO A 173 17.03 5.81 13.50
C PRO A 173 18.23 4.86 13.48
N LEU A 174 18.80 4.64 12.29
CA LEU A 174 20.05 3.90 12.14
C LEU A 174 21.21 4.58 12.87
N GLN A 175 21.85 3.85 13.77
CA GLN A 175 22.97 4.33 14.58
C GLN A 175 24.27 4.43 13.75
N ASN A 176 24.63 3.36 13.04
CA ASN A 176 25.84 3.29 12.22
C ASN A 176 25.43 3.08 10.76
N LYS A 177 25.62 4.10 9.91
CA LYS A 177 25.21 4.05 8.50
C LYS A 177 26.34 3.57 7.61
N ASN A 178 26.01 2.79 6.59
CA ASN A 178 26.95 2.46 5.52
C ASN A 178 27.22 3.72 4.68
N ALA A 179 28.50 4.03 4.42
CA ALA A 179 28.90 5.20 3.64
C ALA A 179 28.41 5.19 2.18
N LEU A 180 28.25 3.99 1.59
CA LEU A 180 27.75 3.79 0.23
C LEU A 180 26.24 3.52 0.20
N ILE A 181 25.60 3.28 1.34
CA ILE A 181 24.16 2.98 1.43
C ILE A 181 23.61 3.69 2.67
N PRO A 182 23.36 5.02 2.63
CA PRO A 182 23.01 5.80 3.82
C PRO A 182 21.68 5.39 4.48
N ALA A 183 20.82 4.69 3.73
CA ALA A 183 19.59 4.09 4.22
C ALA A 183 19.81 2.76 4.95
N ALA A 184 21.03 2.22 4.99
CA ALA A 184 21.35 0.93 5.60
C ALA A 184 22.45 1.02 6.66
N SER A 185 22.47 0.02 7.54
CA SER A 185 23.51 -0.17 8.55
C SER A 185 24.86 -0.52 7.92
N ASP A 186 25.96 -0.17 8.59
CA ASP A 186 27.32 -0.61 8.23
C ASP A 186 27.55 -2.14 8.33
N THR A 187 26.55 -2.86 8.87
CA THR A 187 26.51 -4.33 8.94
C THR A 187 26.23 -5.00 7.60
N VAL A 188 25.89 -4.24 6.57
CA VAL A 188 25.60 -4.77 5.23
C VAL A 188 26.32 -4.01 4.14
N GLU A 189 26.58 -4.67 3.01
CA GLU A 189 27.12 -4.04 1.80
C GLU A 189 26.51 -4.63 0.53
N ILE A 190 26.56 -3.88 -0.57
CA ILE A 190 26.15 -4.36 -1.90
C ILE A 190 27.35 -5.05 -2.56
N ARG A 191 27.15 -6.30 -2.99
CA ARG A 191 28.07 -7.04 -3.87
C ARG A 191 27.41 -7.37 -5.20
N LYS A 192 28.22 -7.75 -6.18
CA LYS A 192 27.74 -8.24 -7.49
C LYS A 192 28.47 -9.53 -7.87
N ASN A 193 27.71 -10.52 -8.34
CA ASN A 193 28.27 -11.70 -9.00
C ASN A 193 27.34 -12.20 -10.12
N GLU A 194 27.80 -13.15 -10.92
CA GLU A 194 27.03 -13.69 -12.06
C GLU A 194 25.75 -14.42 -11.63
N LYS A 195 25.77 -15.07 -10.47
CA LYS A 195 24.66 -15.90 -9.99
C LYS A 195 23.46 -15.09 -9.48
N TYR A 196 23.74 -14.04 -8.72
CA TYR A 196 22.71 -13.27 -7.99
C TYR A 196 22.57 -11.83 -8.51
N GLY A 197 23.41 -11.40 -9.45
CA GLY A 197 23.47 -9.99 -9.85
C GLY A 197 23.89 -9.11 -8.66
N ARG A 198 23.30 -7.91 -8.55
CA ARG A 198 23.45 -7.03 -7.37
C ARG A 198 22.70 -7.64 -6.19
N HIS A 199 23.37 -7.84 -5.07
CA HIS A 199 22.78 -8.43 -3.86
C HIS A 199 23.40 -7.83 -2.61
N ILE A 200 22.67 -7.88 -1.50
CA ILE A 200 23.14 -7.39 -0.19
C ILE A 200 23.71 -8.57 0.60
N VAL A 201 24.87 -8.35 1.23
CA VAL A 201 25.49 -9.33 2.13
C VAL A 201 25.78 -8.70 3.48
N ALA A 202 25.77 -9.52 4.54
CA ALA A 202 26.23 -9.11 5.85
C ALA A 202 27.77 -9.01 5.87
N THR A 203 28.30 -7.93 6.45
CA THR A 203 29.75 -7.70 6.66
C THR A 203 30.22 -8.22 8.03
N LYS A 204 29.28 -8.39 8.97
CA LYS A 204 29.48 -8.89 10.33
C LYS A 204 28.22 -9.59 10.82
N ASN A 205 28.30 -10.28 11.96
CA ASN A 205 27.13 -10.92 12.57
C ASN A 205 26.08 -9.87 12.95
N ILE A 206 24.83 -10.12 12.57
CA ILE A 206 23.67 -9.27 12.84
C ILE A 206 22.83 -9.97 13.91
N LYS A 207 22.48 -9.27 14.99
CA LYS A 207 21.68 -9.84 16.07
C LYS A 207 20.19 -9.68 15.78
N ILE A 208 19.39 -10.54 16.41
CA ILE A 208 17.93 -10.40 16.40
C ILE A 208 17.56 -9.04 16.99
N GLY A 209 16.74 -8.28 16.27
CA GLY A 209 16.32 -6.92 16.65
C GLY A 209 17.19 -5.80 16.07
N ASP A 210 18.33 -6.11 15.44
CA ASP A 210 19.14 -5.09 14.77
C ASP A 210 18.41 -4.54 13.53
N ILE A 211 18.41 -3.21 13.38
CA ILE A 211 17.84 -2.54 12.22
C ILE A 211 18.86 -2.53 11.08
N ILE A 212 18.53 -3.20 9.98
CA ILE A 212 19.41 -3.32 8.80
C ILE A 212 19.25 -2.14 7.84
N SER A 213 18.02 -1.68 7.62
CA SER A 213 17.70 -0.59 6.69
C SER A 213 16.50 0.21 7.17
N VAL A 214 16.54 1.53 6.96
CA VAL A 214 15.43 2.45 7.16
C VAL A 214 15.38 3.35 5.94
N GLU A 215 14.32 3.22 5.15
CA GLU A 215 14.24 3.81 3.82
C GLU A 215 12.86 4.43 3.58
N ASN A 216 12.84 5.63 3.02
CA ASN A 216 11.61 6.25 2.54
C ASN A 216 11.33 5.78 1.12
N SER A 217 10.07 5.49 0.81
CA SER A 217 9.61 5.19 -0.54
C SER A 217 9.75 6.40 -1.45
N PHE A 218 10.32 6.22 -2.64
CA PHE A 218 10.36 7.26 -3.66
C PHE A 218 8.95 7.66 -4.15
N ALA A 219 8.11 6.65 -4.38
CA ALA A 219 6.71 6.80 -4.70
C ALA A 219 5.91 5.73 -3.96
N HIS A 220 4.67 6.05 -3.62
CA HIS A 220 3.79 5.20 -2.85
C HIS A 220 2.34 5.50 -3.19
N MET A 221 1.45 4.60 -2.76
CA MET A 221 0.02 4.80 -2.86
C MET A 221 -0.76 3.87 -1.94
N ILE A 222 -2.03 4.21 -1.69
CA ILE A 222 -2.96 3.38 -0.94
C ILE A 222 -3.61 2.34 -1.85
N HIS A 223 -3.58 1.06 -1.44
CA HIS A 223 -4.25 -0.02 -2.14
C HIS A 223 -5.77 0.24 -2.24
N SER A 224 -6.42 -0.19 -3.32
CA SER A 224 -7.85 0.09 -3.55
C SER A 224 -8.78 -0.58 -2.54
N GLU A 225 -8.33 -1.65 -1.89
CA GLU A 225 -9.09 -2.39 -0.88
C GLU A 225 -8.96 -1.79 0.53
N CYS A 226 -8.01 -0.87 0.74
CA CYS A 226 -7.88 -0.20 2.02
C CYS A 226 -9.07 0.76 2.24
N PRO A 227 -9.68 0.79 3.43
CA PRO A 227 -10.65 1.82 3.77
C PRO A 227 -10.07 3.22 3.54
N PRO A 228 -10.90 4.23 3.20
CA PRO A 228 -10.45 5.60 2.93
C PRO A 228 -10.13 6.32 4.26
N VAL A 229 -9.12 5.83 4.95
CA VAL A 229 -8.67 6.31 6.28
C VAL A 229 -7.18 6.64 6.28
N HIS A 230 -6.49 6.58 5.14
CA HIS A 230 -5.09 6.98 5.02
C HIS A 230 -4.93 8.11 4.02
N CYS A 231 -4.04 9.05 4.34
CA CYS A 231 -3.70 10.12 3.42
C CYS A 231 -2.98 9.57 2.19
N HIS A 232 -3.40 10.00 0.99
CA HIS A 232 -2.76 9.60 -0.26
C HIS A 232 -1.39 10.25 -0.51
N GLU A 233 -0.96 11.19 0.34
CA GLU A 233 0.36 11.85 0.29
C GLU A 233 1.31 11.37 1.39
N CYS A 234 0.92 11.39 2.68
CA CYS A 234 1.82 10.99 3.76
C CYS A 234 1.59 9.56 4.29
N LEU A 235 0.56 8.86 3.80
CA LEU A 235 0.12 7.55 4.30
C LEU A 235 -0.40 7.55 5.75
N ASP A 236 -0.42 8.70 6.43
CA ASP A 236 -0.89 8.77 7.80
C ASP A 236 -2.38 8.40 7.92
N LEU A 237 -2.70 7.66 8.99
CA LEU A 237 -4.08 7.38 9.38
C LEU A 237 -4.79 8.71 9.72
N CYS A 238 -5.94 8.93 9.10
CA CYS A 238 -6.79 10.10 9.29
C CYS A 238 -8.25 9.70 9.01
N TYR A 239 -9.11 9.83 10.02
CA TYR A 239 -10.53 9.47 9.88
C TYR A 239 -11.39 10.58 9.28
N ASN A 240 -10.84 11.78 9.10
CA ASN A 240 -11.55 12.94 8.55
C ASN A 240 -10.85 13.55 7.32
N LEU A 241 -10.33 12.68 6.44
CA LEU A 241 -9.68 13.08 5.18
C LEU A 241 -10.50 14.12 4.40
N ILE A 242 -9.80 15.06 3.76
CA ILE A 242 -10.37 16.03 2.83
C ILE A 242 -10.07 15.59 1.39
N PRO A 243 -11.03 15.71 0.47
CA PRO A 243 -10.83 15.32 -0.91
C PRO A 243 -10.14 16.41 -1.73
N CYS A 244 -9.59 16.02 -2.88
CA CYS A 244 -9.26 16.96 -3.94
C CYS A 244 -10.50 17.80 -4.34
N GLU A 245 -10.25 19.06 -4.72
CA GLU A 245 -11.29 19.98 -5.18
C GLU A 245 -11.80 19.66 -6.60
N LYS A 246 -11.02 18.92 -7.39
CA LYS A 246 -11.32 18.61 -8.79
C LYS A 246 -11.86 17.19 -9.00
N CYS A 247 -11.14 16.17 -8.53
CA CYS A 247 -11.58 14.78 -8.64
C CYS A 247 -12.26 14.28 -7.34
N SER A 248 -12.89 13.11 -7.40
CA SER A 248 -13.50 12.44 -6.25
C SER A 248 -12.71 11.23 -5.71
N ASP A 249 -11.45 11.08 -6.14
CA ASP A 249 -10.59 9.93 -5.75
C ASP A 249 -9.49 10.27 -4.73
N ALA A 250 -8.84 11.43 -4.88
CA ALA A 250 -7.69 11.76 -4.05
C ALA A 250 -8.11 12.32 -2.69
N LEU A 251 -7.53 11.78 -1.61
CA LEU A 251 -7.88 12.08 -0.22
C LEU A 251 -6.63 12.44 0.59
N TYR A 252 -6.72 13.49 1.42
CA TYR A 252 -5.59 14.05 2.16
C TYR A 252 -5.92 14.30 3.62
N CYS A 253 -4.95 14.19 4.52
CA CYS A 253 -5.16 14.52 5.94
C CYS A 253 -5.17 16.04 6.20
N SER A 254 -4.63 16.83 5.28
CA SER A 254 -4.50 18.29 5.44
C SER A 254 -4.38 19.01 4.10
N GLU A 255 -4.66 20.31 4.09
CA GLU A 255 -4.41 21.17 2.93
C GLU A 255 -2.93 21.19 2.53
N LEU A 256 -2.02 21.04 3.50
CA LEU A 256 -0.59 20.95 3.24
C LEU A 256 -0.27 19.73 2.38
N CYS A 257 -0.75 18.55 2.79
CA CYS A 257 -0.59 17.31 2.02
C CYS A 257 -1.25 17.40 0.64
N MET A 258 -2.43 18.02 0.55
CA MET A 258 -3.09 18.25 -0.74
C MET A 258 -2.22 19.12 -1.67
N LYS A 259 -1.65 20.22 -1.16
CA LYS A 259 -0.74 21.10 -1.92
C LYS A 259 0.56 20.40 -2.31
N GLN A 260 1.14 19.61 -1.40
CA GLN A 260 2.34 18.81 -1.67
C GLN A 260 2.10 17.79 -2.79
N ALA A 261 1.00 17.04 -2.73
CA ALA A 261 0.61 16.10 -3.76
C ALA A 261 0.37 16.81 -5.11
N PHE A 262 -0.39 17.92 -5.10
CA PHE A 262 -0.66 18.72 -6.29
C PHE A 262 0.62 19.20 -6.97
N ASN A 263 1.55 19.77 -6.21
CA ASN A 263 2.81 20.29 -6.75
C ASN A 263 3.77 19.21 -7.21
N SER A 264 3.68 18.00 -6.68
CA SER A 264 4.61 16.91 -6.99
C SER A 264 4.15 16.03 -8.13
N HIS A 265 2.86 15.65 -8.18
CA HIS A 265 2.37 14.70 -9.17
C HIS A 265 0.87 14.82 -9.47
N HIS A 266 0.04 15.11 -8.46
CA HIS A 266 -1.41 14.99 -8.59
C HIS A 266 -2.01 15.90 -9.66
N LYS A 267 -1.45 17.10 -9.90
CA LYS A 267 -1.94 18.00 -10.97
C LYS A 267 -1.86 17.39 -12.38
N TYR A 268 -0.90 16.49 -12.61
CA TYR A 268 -0.73 15.80 -13.88
C TYR A 268 -1.66 14.59 -13.99
N GLU A 269 -1.86 13.84 -12.91
CA GLU A 269 -2.68 12.62 -12.91
C GLU A 269 -4.16 12.84 -12.58
N CYS A 270 -4.57 13.99 -12.04
CA CYS A 270 -5.92 14.23 -11.54
C CYS A 270 -7.02 13.93 -12.59
N ASP A 271 -6.75 14.19 -13.87
CA ASP A 271 -7.72 13.99 -14.96
C ASP A 271 -7.89 12.53 -15.40
N PHE A 272 -6.97 11.64 -14.99
CA PHE A 272 -6.98 10.24 -15.37
C PHE A 272 -6.69 9.31 -14.18
N ILE A 273 -6.81 9.80 -12.96
CA ILE A 273 -6.47 9.06 -11.73
C ILE A 273 -7.25 7.75 -11.59
N SER A 274 -8.47 7.69 -12.12
CA SER A 274 -9.32 6.49 -12.15
C SER A 274 -9.06 5.57 -13.34
N LEU A 275 -8.35 6.05 -14.37
CA LEU A 275 -8.03 5.27 -15.57
C LEU A 275 -7.13 4.10 -15.21
N PHE A 276 -6.21 4.34 -14.30
CA PHE A 276 -5.31 3.33 -13.78
C PHE A 276 -5.88 2.75 -12.50
N GLN A 277 -6.05 1.41 -12.46
CA GLN A 277 -6.11 0.72 -11.17
C GLN A 277 -4.91 1.19 -10.35
N ARG A 278 -5.16 1.56 -9.09
CA ARG A 278 -4.22 2.30 -8.25
C ARG A 278 -2.78 1.85 -8.50
N HIS A 279 -2.45 0.58 -8.29
CA HIS A 279 -1.06 0.07 -8.40
C HIS A 279 -0.32 0.38 -9.73
N ARG A 280 -1.00 0.62 -10.86
CA ARG A 280 -0.38 1.03 -12.13
C ARG A 280 -0.13 2.53 -12.23
N LEU A 281 -0.94 3.35 -11.55
CA LEU A 281 -0.69 4.79 -11.41
C LEU A 281 0.65 5.05 -10.70
N LEU A 282 1.09 4.13 -9.83
CA LEU A 282 2.39 4.20 -9.18
C LEU A 282 3.53 4.39 -10.19
N PHE A 283 3.49 3.70 -11.33
CA PHE A 283 4.53 3.81 -12.36
C PHE A 283 4.52 5.18 -13.03
N VAL A 284 3.34 5.73 -13.34
CA VAL A 284 3.21 7.10 -13.87
C VAL A 284 3.75 8.10 -12.85
N ARG A 285 3.35 7.96 -11.58
CA ARG A 285 3.79 8.83 -10.48
C ARG A 285 5.30 8.78 -10.27
N MET A 286 5.92 7.60 -10.39
CA MET A 286 7.38 7.43 -10.35
C MET A 286 8.05 8.22 -11.47
N VAL A 287 7.55 8.11 -12.71
CA VAL A 287 8.10 8.86 -13.86
C VAL A 287 7.94 10.37 -13.67
N LEU A 288 6.77 10.84 -13.22
CA LEU A 288 6.52 12.27 -12.96
C LEU A 288 7.48 12.84 -11.91
N LYS A 289 7.65 12.15 -10.78
CA LYS A 289 8.62 12.53 -9.74
C LYS A 289 10.06 12.51 -10.28
N GLY A 290 10.38 11.52 -11.10
CA GLY A 290 11.70 11.37 -11.72
C GLY A 290 12.05 12.49 -12.70
N LEU A 291 11.11 12.90 -13.55
CA LEU A 291 11.29 14.03 -14.46
C LEU A 291 11.59 15.32 -13.70
N LYS A 292 10.80 15.61 -12.66
CA LYS A 292 11.00 16.79 -11.80
C LYS A 292 12.34 16.76 -11.06
N GLN A 293 12.79 15.58 -10.64
CA GLN A 293 14.09 15.43 -9.99
C GLN A 293 15.26 15.74 -10.95
N ARG A 294 15.16 15.33 -12.22
CA ARG A 294 16.20 15.60 -13.23
C ARG A 294 16.39 17.08 -13.51
N GLU A 295 15.35 17.90 -13.34
CA GLU A 295 15.46 19.36 -13.47
C GLU A 295 16.18 20.01 -12.27
N THR A 296 16.17 19.35 -11.11
CA THR A 296 16.57 19.95 -9.83
C THR A 296 17.84 19.37 -9.21
N MET A 297 18.27 18.17 -9.61
CA MET A 297 19.42 17.48 -9.03
C MET A 297 20.56 17.28 -10.03
N ASP A 298 21.75 17.76 -9.66
CA ASP A 298 23.01 17.44 -10.33
C ASP A 298 23.52 16.07 -9.85
N ASP A 299 23.38 15.06 -10.71
CA ASP A 299 23.70 13.66 -10.41
C ASP A 299 25.23 13.39 -10.36
N THR A 300 26.05 14.42 -10.58
CA THR A 300 27.52 14.31 -10.67
C THR A 300 28.23 14.24 -9.30
N THR A 301 27.57 14.56 -8.20
CA THR A 301 28.24 14.81 -6.91
C THR A 301 28.49 13.59 -6.01
N LEU A 302 27.89 12.42 -6.30
CA LEU A 302 27.97 11.22 -5.44
C LEU A 302 27.99 9.90 -6.24
N ALA A 303 28.95 9.76 -7.17
CA ALA A 303 29.13 8.52 -7.91
C ALA A 303 29.40 7.33 -6.95
N GLY A 304 28.58 6.28 -7.04
CA GLY A 304 28.76 5.03 -6.28
C GLY A 304 28.03 4.94 -4.92
N VAL A 305 27.41 6.01 -4.44
CA VAL A 305 26.56 5.98 -3.24
C VAL A 305 25.11 5.69 -3.65
N TYR A 306 24.51 4.62 -3.14
CA TYR A 306 23.08 4.32 -3.31
C TYR A 306 22.21 5.31 -2.54
N ARG A 307 21.16 5.85 -3.18
CA ARG A 307 20.10 6.56 -2.46
C ARG A 307 18.71 6.19 -2.97
N SER A 308 17.82 5.90 -2.04
CA SER A 308 16.43 5.53 -2.33
C SER A 308 15.55 6.66 -2.85
N ASP A 309 15.96 7.90 -2.57
CA ASP A 309 15.27 9.09 -3.01
C ASP A 309 15.66 9.52 -4.43
N ARG A 310 16.57 8.80 -5.10
CA ARG A 310 16.99 9.07 -6.47
C ARG A 310 16.25 8.19 -7.47
N PHE A 311 15.79 8.83 -8.54
CA PHE A 311 15.07 8.18 -9.62
C PHE A 311 15.95 7.22 -10.41
N LYS A 312 17.25 7.50 -10.51
CA LYS A 312 18.22 6.65 -11.22
C LYS A 312 18.23 5.22 -10.67
N GLU A 313 18.33 5.07 -9.36
CA GLU A 313 18.34 3.76 -8.68
C GLU A 313 17.11 2.92 -9.00
N ILE A 314 15.99 3.58 -9.29
CA ILE A 314 14.70 2.94 -9.50
C ILE A 314 14.49 2.59 -10.97
N ILE A 315 14.86 3.50 -11.88
CA ILE A 315 14.71 3.26 -13.32
C ILE A 315 15.76 2.27 -13.87
N GLU A 316 16.90 2.12 -13.19
CA GLU A 316 17.95 1.16 -13.52
C GLU A 316 17.73 -0.24 -12.88
N LEU A 317 16.54 -0.51 -12.36
CA LEU A 317 16.16 -1.86 -11.93
C LEU A 317 16.05 -2.79 -13.16
N ALA A 318 16.41 -4.06 -12.97
CA ALA A 318 16.35 -5.05 -14.04
C ALA A 318 14.88 -5.33 -14.40
N THR A 319 14.53 -5.19 -15.68
CA THR A 319 13.14 -5.35 -16.18
C THR A 319 12.73 -6.81 -16.37
N ASN A 320 13.71 -7.74 -16.51
CA ASN A 320 13.48 -9.13 -16.93
C ASN A 320 12.60 -9.23 -18.19
N GLU A 321 12.66 -8.24 -19.07
CA GLU A 321 11.85 -8.18 -20.30
C GLU A 321 11.99 -9.43 -21.17
N ASP A 322 13.20 -10.00 -21.21
CA ASP A 322 13.57 -11.23 -21.91
C ASP A 322 12.83 -12.49 -21.42
N LYS A 323 12.19 -12.43 -20.25
CA LYS A 323 11.48 -13.55 -19.62
C LYS A 323 9.96 -13.48 -19.77
N LYS A 324 9.43 -12.37 -20.29
CA LYS A 324 7.98 -12.13 -20.41
C LYS A 324 7.43 -12.73 -21.69
N ASP A 325 6.21 -13.29 -21.62
CA ASP A 325 5.49 -13.64 -22.84
C ASP A 325 5.03 -12.38 -23.59
N TYR A 326 4.97 -12.49 -24.91
CA TYR A 326 4.71 -11.34 -25.78
C TYR A 326 3.30 -10.73 -25.57
N LEU A 327 2.31 -11.52 -25.15
CA LEU A 327 0.98 -10.99 -24.83
C LEU A 327 1.02 -10.07 -23.61
N ASN A 328 1.72 -10.47 -22.54
CA ASN A 328 1.95 -9.60 -21.39
C ASN A 328 2.74 -8.34 -21.75
N THR A 329 3.72 -8.45 -22.65
CA THR A 329 4.41 -7.27 -23.21
C THR A 329 3.42 -6.34 -23.92
N CYS A 330 2.51 -6.88 -24.74
CA CYS A 330 1.48 -6.11 -25.44
C CYS A 330 0.55 -5.36 -24.47
N ILE A 331 0.13 -5.99 -23.38
CA ILE A 331 -0.76 -5.38 -22.36
C ILE A 331 -0.05 -4.21 -21.67
N HIS A 332 1.20 -4.38 -21.23
CA HIS A 332 1.98 -3.30 -20.62
C HIS A 332 2.24 -2.17 -21.63
N MET A 333 2.51 -2.49 -22.89
CA MET A 333 2.65 -1.49 -23.94
C MET A 333 1.38 -0.66 -24.16
N ALA A 334 0.20 -1.28 -24.09
CA ALA A 334 -1.05 -0.54 -24.13
C ALA A 334 -1.16 0.47 -22.98
N MET A 335 -0.78 0.07 -21.75
CA MET A 335 -0.74 0.98 -20.60
C MET A 335 0.25 2.12 -20.78
N VAL A 336 1.44 1.85 -21.32
CA VAL A 336 2.46 2.88 -21.64
C VAL A 336 1.90 3.88 -22.65
N CYS A 337 1.30 3.42 -23.73
CA CYS A 337 0.72 4.26 -24.77
C CYS A 337 -0.44 5.11 -24.26
N VAL A 338 -1.31 4.54 -23.42
CA VAL A 338 -2.41 5.28 -22.76
C VAL A 338 -1.84 6.33 -21.81
N SER A 339 -0.88 5.98 -20.95
CA SER A 339 -0.20 6.91 -20.03
C SER A 339 0.48 8.06 -20.77
N TYR A 340 1.19 7.74 -21.85
CA TYR A 340 1.83 8.73 -22.71
C TYR A 340 0.78 9.67 -23.30
N HIS A 341 -0.30 9.14 -23.86
CA HIS A 341 -1.36 9.96 -24.46
C HIS A 341 -1.98 10.93 -23.45
N VAL A 342 -2.43 10.43 -22.30
CA VAL A 342 -3.11 11.29 -21.31
C VAL A 342 -2.19 12.35 -20.73
N LEU A 343 -0.89 12.07 -20.56
CA LEU A 343 0.09 13.09 -20.16
C LEU A 343 0.33 14.12 -21.25
N MET A 344 0.47 13.68 -22.50
CA MET A 344 0.67 14.56 -23.64
C MET A 344 -0.55 15.41 -23.97
N GLU A 345 -1.75 15.03 -23.55
CA GLU A 345 -2.96 15.87 -23.67
C GLU A 345 -3.24 16.69 -22.39
N ASN A 346 -2.51 16.44 -21.29
CA ASN A 346 -2.69 17.17 -20.04
C ASN A 346 -2.06 18.57 -20.12
N SER A 347 -2.89 19.60 -19.96
CA SER A 347 -2.45 21.00 -20.02
C SER A 347 -1.47 21.38 -18.91
N SER A 348 -1.64 20.86 -17.69
CA SER A 348 -0.71 21.14 -16.58
C SER A 348 0.66 20.53 -16.84
N PHE A 349 0.71 19.34 -17.44
CA PHE A 349 1.96 18.69 -17.82
C PHE A 349 2.70 19.49 -18.92
N ARG A 350 1.99 19.90 -19.97
CA ARG A 350 2.55 20.74 -21.04
C ARG A 350 3.03 22.12 -20.59
N ASN A 351 2.42 22.67 -19.54
CA ASN A 351 2.82 23.97 -19.00
C ASN A 351 4.13 23.88 -18.21
N ASP A 352 4.40 22.75 -17.56
CA ASP A 352 5.58 22.57 -16.73
C ASP A 352 6.75 21.93 -17.49
N PHE A 353 6.48 21.13 -18.51
CA PHE A 353 7.49 20.41 -19.27
C PHE A 353 7.48 20.79 -20.76
N ASP A 354 8.66 21.02 -21.33
CA ASP A 354 8.86 21.18 -22.77
C ASP A 354 8.70 19.83 -23.48
N VAL A 355 7.45 19.50 -23.82
CA VAL A 355 7.07 18.20 -24.37
C VAL A 355 7.79 17.87 -25.68
N ASP A 356 8.15 18.86 -26.49
CA ASP A 356 8.90 18.65 -27.73
C ASP A 356 10.32 18.18 -27.47
N LYS A 357 10.92 18.55 -26.33
CA LYS A 357 12.24 18.05 -25.91
C LYS A 357 12.15 16.70 -25.20
N ILE A 358 11.13 16.49 -24.38
CA ILE A 358 11.08 15.32 -23.49
C ILE A 358 10.30 14.13 -24.05
N HIS A 359 9.63 14.22 -25.21
CA HIS A 359 8.73 13.15 -25.67
C HIS A 359 9.42 11.78 -25.82
N ASN A 360 10.65 11.73 -26.34
CA ASN A 360 11.40 10.48 -26.47
C ASN A 360 11.81 9.90 -25.12
N ASP A 361 12.29 10.77 -24.22
CA ASP A 361 12.66 10.39 -22.87
C ASP A 361 11.44 9.92 -22.07
N LEU A 362 10.30 10.59 -22.19
CA LEU A 362 9.05 10.21 -21.53
C LEU A 362 8.59 8.81 -21.97
N LYS A 363 8.62 8.51 -23.28
CA LYS A 363 8.30 7.16 -23.79
C LYS A 363 9.25 6.10 -23.23
N GLN A 364 10.55 6.39 -23.23
CA GLN A 364 11.58 5.49 -22.67
C GLN A 364 11.34 5.23 -21.18
N LEU A 365 11.07 6.28 -20.40
CA LEU A 365 10.84 6.18 -18.96
C LEU A 365 9.56 5.44 -18.61
N LEU A 366 8.46 5.73 -19.30
CA LEU A 366 7.20 5.01 -19.13
C LEU A 366 7.38 3.54 -19.49
N TYR A 367 8.06 3.23 -20.60
CA TYR A 367 8.36 1.85 -20.97
C TYR A 367 9.11 1.11 -19.86
N GLN A 368 10.19 1.70 -19.34
CA GLN A 368 10.98 1.10 -18.27
C GLN A 368 10.16 0.91 -16.98
N ALA A 369 9.36 1.90 -16.60
CA ALA A 369 8.55 1.85 -15.39
C ALA A 369 7.44 0.76 -15.45
N PHE A 370 6.79 0.60 -16.61
CA PHE A 370 5.72 -0.38 -16.81
C PHE A 370 6.21 -1.79 -17.17
N MET A 371 7.53 -2.00 -17.29
CA MET A 371 8.13 -3.31 -17.47
C MET A 371 8.87 -3.77 -16.20
N PRO A 372 8.23 -3.84 -15.01
CA PRO A 372 8.92 -4.28 -13.80
C PRO A 372 9.29 -5.78 -13.89
N PRO A 373 10.29 -6.23 -13.12
CA PRO A 373 10.62 -7.65 -13.03
C PRO A 373 9.39 -8.47 -12.57
N ASP A 374 9.20 -9.65 -13.17
CA ASP A 374 8.06 -10.57 -12.94
C ASP A 374 7.80 -10.95 -11.47
N GLU A 375 8.72 -10.66 -10.56
CA GLU A 375 8.55 -10.95 -9.13
C GLU A 375 7.65 -9.93 -8.40
N ILE A 376 7.45 -8.72 -8.95
CA ILE A 376 6.63 -7.69 -8.27
C ILE A 376 5.12 -7.98 -8.38
N SER A 377 4.66 -8.73 -9.40
CA SER A 377 3.24 -9.09 -9.56
C SER A 377 2.78 -10.20 -8.61
N HIS A 378 3.71 -10.93 -7.98
CA HIS A 378 3.40 -11.98 -7.00
C HIS A 378 3.68 -11.57 -5.55
N LEU A 379 4.36 -10.44 -5.33
CA LEU A 379 4.33 -9.73 -4.05
C LEU A 379 3.01 -8.95 -3.98
N ASN A 380 1.91 -9.70 -3.79
CA ASN A 380 0.77 -9.15 -3.07
C ASN A 380 1.34 -8.44 -1.85
N ILE A 381 1.07 -7.13 -1.77
CA ILE A 381 1.33 -6.27 -0.61
C ILE A 381 0.38 -6.74 0.50
N PHE A 382 0.57 -7.96 0.96
CA PHE A 382 0.33 -8.31 2.34
C PHE A 382 1.59 -7.92 3.08
N CYS A 383 1.42 -7.48 4.31
CA CYS A 383 2.49 -7.37 5.30
C CYS A 383 3.21 -8.72 5.36
N ALA A 384 4.18 -8.94 4.49
CA ALA A 384 4.95 -10.17 4.43
C ALA A 384 5.97 -10.04 5.55
N LEU A 385 5.54 -10.36 6.76
CA LEU A 385 6.39 -11.15 7.64
C LEU A 385 6.82 -12.37 6.80
N VAL A 386 7.93 -12.24 6.08
CA VAL A 386 8.63 -13.38 5.48
C VAL A 386 9.26 -14.11 6.66
N CYS A 387 8.41 -14.76 7.46
CA CYS A 387 8.86 -15.77 8.39
C CYS A 387 9.45 -16.88 7.53
N PHE A 388 10.75 -17.15 7.67
CA PHE A 388 11.39 -18.30 7.05
C PHE A 388 10.60 -19.55 7.47
N ARG A 389 9.67 -20.04 6.63
CA ARG A 389 8.54 -20.94 6.96
C ARG A 389 8.94 -22.38 7.33
N ILE A 390 9.94 -22.56 8.18
CA ILE A 390 10.45 -23.87 8.57
C ILE A 390 10.52 -23.96 10.09
N SER A 391 9.49 -24.55 10.68
CA SER A 391 9.40 -24.76 12.12
C SER A 391 10.08 -26.06 12.56
N TYR A 392 10.62 -26.06 13.78
CA TYR A 392 11.16 -27.27 14.41
C TYR A 392 10.08 -28.30 14.72
N SER A 393 8.83 -27.86 14.85
CA SER A 393 7.70 -28.74 15.17
C SER A 393 7.40 -29.75 14.06
N THR A 394 7.69 -29.42 12.81
CA THR A 394 7.32 -30.23 11.64
C THR A 394 8.51 -30.73 10.84
N THR A 395 9.72 -30.24 11.12
CA THR A 395 10.89 -30.50 10.27
C THR A 395 12.12 -30.89 11.09
N GLU A 396 12.73 -32.00 10.72
CA GLU A 396 13.98 -32.49 11.31
C GLU A 396 15.14 -31.50 11.18
N ILE A 397 16.02 -31.46 12.19
CA ILE A 397 17.12 -30.49 12.31
C ILE A 397 18.00 -30.45 11.04
N SER A 398 18.34 -31.62 10.49
CA SER A 398 19.18 -31.74 9.28
C SER A 398 18.53 -31.07 8.06
N ARG A 399 17.25 -31.34 7.85
CA ARG A 399 16.46 -30.73 6.76
C ARG A 399 16.27 -29.23 6.99
N ARG A 400 15.98 -28.80 8.22
CA ARG A 400 15.87 -27.37 8.56
C ARG A 400 17.14 -26.62 8.20
N ARG A 401 18.27 -27.07 8.74
CA ARG A 401 19.58 -26.45 8.46
C ARG A 401 19.91 -26.45 6.98
N LEU A 402 19.64 -27.55 6.28
CA LEU A 402 19.87 -27.64 4.84
C LEU A 402 19.07 -26.58 4.07
N VAL A 403 17.76 -26.48 4.32
CA VAL A 403 16.90 -25.54 3.58
C VAL A 403 17.25 -24.10 3.92
N LEU A 404 17.48 -23.80 5.20
CA LEU A 404 17.84 -22.45 5.66
C LEU A 404 19.18 -22.01 5.08
N LYS A 405 20.19 -22.90 5.09
CA LYS A 405 21.49 -22.64 4.47
C LYS A 405 21.39 -22.50 2.95
N LYS A 406 20.62 -23.37 2.29
CA LYS A 406 20.47 -23.38 0.83
C LYS A 406 19.74 -22.12 0.31
N ASN A 407 18.66 -21.73 0.96
CA ASN A 407 17.75 -20.71 0.44
C ASN A 407 18.05 -19.31 1.01
N TYR A 408 18.63 -19.24 2.22
CA TYR A 408 18.78 -17.97 2.95
C TYR A 408 20.18 -17.76 3.50
N LEU A 409 21.13 -18.67 3.23
CA LEU A 409 22.55 -18.56 3.58
C LEU A 409 22.82 -18.36 5.09
N PHE A 410 21.93 -18.82 5.97
CA PHE A 410 22.13 -18.77 7.41
C PHE A 410 22.24 -20.15 8.05
N ASP A 411 23.09 -20.24 9.07
CA ASP A 411 23.20 -21.42 9.92
C ASP A 411 22.29 -21.23 11.15
N CYS A 412 21.29 -22.11 11.30
CA CYS A 412 20.34 -22.00 12.39
C CYS A 412 20.94 -22.47 13.72
N ASP A 413 21.11 -21.53 14.65
CA ASP A 413 21.61 -21.67 16.01
C ASP A 413 20.50 -21.47 17.07
N CYS A 414 19.23 -21.50 16.66
CA CYS A 414 18.12 -21.35 17.60
C CYS A 414 18.17 -22.44 18.70
N LYS A 415 17.57 -22.14 19.85
CA LYS A 415 17.50 -23.04 21.02
C LYS A 415 17.12 -24.47 20.65
N ALA A 416 16.12 -24.64 19.76
CA ALA A 416 15.67 -25.95 19.27
C ALA A 416 16.73 -26.71 18.45
N CYS A 417 17.48 -26.01 17.59
CA CYS A 417 18.56 -26.63 16.80
C CYS A 417 19.77 -26.98 17.68
N VAL A 418 20.13 -26.12 18.63
CA VAL A 418 21.28 -26.33 19.53
C VAL A 418 21.01 -27.45 20.53
N LYS A 419 19.84 -27.43 21.18
CA LYS A 419 19.42 -28.46 22.15
C LYS A 419 18.88 -29.74 21.48
N LYS A 420 18.88 -29.81 20.15
CA LYS A 420 18.38 -30.94 19.34
C LYS A 420 16.94 -31.36 19.70
N TRP A 421 16.03 -30.39 19.77
CA TRP A 421 14.63 -30.66 20.08
C TRP A 421 13.99 -31.54 19.00
N PRO A 422 13.17 -32.53 19.39
CA PRO A 422 12.48 -33.39 18.45
C PRO A 422 11.26 -32.68 17.84
N THR A 423 10.63 -33.32 16.85
CA THR A 423 9.40 -32.80 16.21
C THR A 423 8.18 -32.95 17.12
N LEU A 424 7.06 -32.32 16.77
CA LEU A 424 5.84 -32.24 17.60
C LEU A 424 5.37 -33.61 18.12
N ASN A 425 5.41 -34.64 17.29
CA ASN A 425 4.94 -35.98 17.64
C ASN A 425 5.76 -36.63 18.75
N ASP A 426 7.02 -36.23 18.89
CA ASP A 426 7.99 -36.79 19.81
C ASP A 426 8.28 -35.85 21.00
N LEU A 427 7.62 -34.68 21.05
CA LEU A 427 7.72 -33.78 22.18
C LEU A 427 6.91 -34.31 23.37
N PRO A 428 7.43 -34.18 24.61
CA PRO A 428 6.66 -34.52 25.78
C PRO A 428 5.46 -33.58 25.92
N LEU A 429 4.38 -34.10 26.51
CA LEU A 429 3.28 -33.27 26.97
C LEU A 429 3.80 -32.35 28.09
N GLY A 430 3.43 -31.07 28.03
CA GLY A 430 3.83 -30.07 29.01
C GLY A 430 2.86 -30.02 30.20
N GLN A 431 2.87 -28.91 30.91
CA GLN A 431 1.84 -28.61 31.89
C GLN A 431 0.50 -28.35 31.20
N HIS A 432 -0.60 -28.75 31.85
CA HIS A 432 -1.95 -28.41 31.38
C HIS A 432 -2.13 -26.89 31.30
N VAL A 433 -2.55 -26.44 30.13
CA VAL A 433 -3.05 -25.08 29.91
C VAL A 433 -4.47 -25.02 30.48
N PRO A 434 -4.91 -23.91 31.09
CA PRO A 434 -6.26 -23.83 31.65
C PRO A 434 -7.32 -24.11 30.58
N LEU A 435 -8.31 -24.94 30.90
CA LEU A 435 -9.38 -25.33 29.96
C LEU A 435 -10.10 -24.11 29.37
N TRP A 436 -10.35 -23.08 30.18
CA TRP A 436 -10.96 -21.83 29.71
C TRP A 436 -10.13 -21.14 28.62
N PHE A 437 -8.80 -21.26 28.65
CA PHE A 437 -7.91 -20.67 27.65
C PHE A 437 -7.94 -21.51 26.38
N GLU A 438 -7.90 -22.84 26.48
CA GLU A 438 -8.04 -23.74 25.32
C GLU A 438 -9.40 -23.51 24.60
N GLU A 439 -10.50 -23.39 25.34
CA GLU A 439 -11.80 -23.05 24.78
C GLU A 439 -11.81 -21.67 24.09
N LYS A 440 -11.06 -20.69 24.60
CA LYS A 440 -10.98 -19.35 24.02
C LYS A 440 -10.16 -19.36 22.72
N THR A 441 -9.04 -20.10 22.69
CA THR A 441 -8.22 -20.24 21.48
C THR A 441 -8.94 -20.96 20.34
N THR A 442 -9.78 -21.95 20.65
CA THR A 442 -10.58 -22.68 19.64
C THR A 442 -11.73 -21.86 19.03
N ARG A 443 -12.19 -20.80 19.72
CA ARG A 443 -13.22 -19.87 19.22
C ARG A 443 -12.67 -18.82 18.26
N ASN A 444 -11.35 -18.69 18.13
CA ASN A 444 -10.75 -17.74 17.22
C ASN A 444 -10.94 -18.19 15.76
N THR A 445 -11.69 -17.43 14.97
CA THR A 445 -11.96 -17.74 13.55
C THR A 445 -10.97 -17.11 12.58
N PHE A 446 -10.03 -16.28 13.06
CA PHE A 446 -9.12 -15.46 12.23
C PHE A 446 -9.84 -14.62 11.15
N GLU A 447 -11.11 -14.26 11.37
CA GLU A 447 -11.85 -13.34 10.51
C GLU A 447 -11.61 -11.88 10.91
N ASP A 448 -11.56 -10.96 9.94
CA ASP A 448 -11.20 -9.56 10.17
C ASP A 448 -12.38 -8.75 10.70
N THR A 449 -12.73 -9.04 11.94
CA THR A 449 -13.78 -8.37 12.68
C THR A 449 -13.20 -7.65 13.89
N GLU A 450 -13.82 -6.56 14.31
CA GLU A 450 -13.43 -5.85 15.54
C GLU A 450 -13.53 -6.75 16.78
N SER A 451 -14.52 -7.65 16.81
CA SER A 451 -14.68 -8.65 17.87
C SER A 451 -13.47 -9.59 17.95
N ASN A 452 -13.00 -10.08 16.79
CA ASN A 452 -11.83 -10.96 16.75
C ASN A 452 -10.55 -10.21 17.11
N ARG A 453 -10.36 -8.96 16.66
CA ARG A 453 -9.21 -8.15 17.08
C ARG A 453 -9.14 -7.97 18.60
N ARG A 454 -10.27 -7.67 19.25
CA ARG A 454 -10.34 -7.59 20.72
C ARG A 454 -10.04 -8.93 21.38
N LEU A 455 -10.58 -10.02 20.83
CA LEU A 455 -10.31 -11.37 21.32
C LEU A 455 -8.81 -11.72 21.24
N LEU A 456 -8.14 -11.35 20.14
CA LEU A 456 -6.70 -11.55 19.96
C LEU A 456 -5.88 -10.72 20.96
N ASP A 457 -6.23 -9.45 21.18
CA ASP A 457 -5.60 -8.60 22.21
C ASP A 457 -5.74 -9.24 23.62
N GLU A 458 -6.94 -9.72 23.98
CA GLU A 458 -7.16 -10.39 25.26
C GLU A 458 -6.39 -11.71 25.39
N LEU A 459 -6.44 -12.55 24.34
CA LEU A 459 -5.71 -13.81 24.28
C LEU A 459 -4.21 -13.57 24.48
N LEU A 460 -3.67 -12.52 23.89
CA LEU A 460 -2.26 -12.15 23.99
C LEU A 460 -1.85 -11.77 25.42
N VAL A 461 -2.65 -10.94 26.09
CA VAL A 461 -2.41 -10.57 27.51
C VAL A 461 -2.50 -11.79 28.43
N GLU A 462 -3.45 -12.69 28.19
CA GLU A 462 -3.65 -13.92 28.97
C GLU A 462 -2.59 -15.00 28.66
N ALA A 463 -2.11 -15.06 27.42
CA ALA A 463 -1.11 -16.01 26.94
C ALA A 463 0.26 -15.80 27.59
N VAL A 464 0.69 -14.54 27.78
CA VAL A 464 2.05 -14.21 28.27
C VAL A 464 2.35 -14.83 29.64
N PRO A 465 1.50 -14.69 30.69
CA PRO A 465 1.73 -15.35 31.96
C PRO A 465 1.77 -16.89 31.87
N ILE A 466 0.98 -17.49 30.96
CA ILE A 466 0.96 -18.94 30.74
C ILE A 466 2.26 -19.37 30.06
N TYR A 467 2.70 -18.63 29.04
CA TYR A 467 3.96 -18.85 28.35
C TYR A 467 5.14 -18.83 29.31
N ASN A 468 5.24 -17.82 30.17
CA ASN A 468 6.32 -17.71 31.17
C ASN A 468 6.36 -18.90 32.15
N LYS A 469 5.21 -19.54 32.43
CA LYS A 469 5.16 -20.78 33.21
C LYS A 469 5.64 -21.98 32.39
N LEU A 470 5.18 -22.08 31.13
CA LEU A 470 5.52 -23.16 30.21
C LEU A 470 6.99 -23.17 29.77
N GLU A 471 7.65 -22.01 29.74
CA GLU A 471 9.06 -21.90 29.35
C GLU A 471 9.99 -22.78 30.21
N LYS A 472 9.63 -22.99 31.48
CA LYS A 472 10.36 -23.88 32.41
C LYS A 472 10.27 -25.37 32.04
N TYR A 473 9.31 -25.75 31.20
CA TYR A 473 9.05 -27.12 30.76
C TYR A 473 9.50 -27.35 29.30
N GLU A 474 10.35 -26.48 28.77
CA GLU A 474 10.84 -26.64 27.41
C GLU A 474 11.75 -27.87 27.24
N PRO A 475 11.69 -28.57 26.10
CA PRO A 475 10.66 -28.45 25.07
C PRO A 475 9.43 -29.31 25.39
N CYS A 476 8.23 -28.77 25.19
CA CYS A 476 6.98 -29.54 25.33
C CYS A 476 5.92 -29.08 24.33
N GLN A 477 4.91 -29.92 24.09
CA GLN A 477 3.84 -29.65 23.13
C GLN A 477 3.03 -28.40 23.48
N ASN A 478 2.75 -28.16 24.77
CA ASN A 478 1.97 -27.00 25.21
C ASN A 478 2.71 -25.68 24.96
N LEU A 479 4.03 -25.64 25.17
CA LEU A 479 4.84 -24.46 24.88
C LEU A 479 4.86 -24.15 23.38
N LEU A 480 4.99 -25.17 22.55
CA LEU A 480 4.96 -25.04 21.10
C LEU A 480 3.61 -24.51 20.60
N LYS A 481 2.49 -25.07 21.09
CA LYS A 481 1.15 -24.54 20.79
C LYS A 481 1.01 -23.07 21.15
N MET A 482 1.62 -22.63 22.25
CA MET A 482 1.64 -21.23 22.65
C MET A 482 2.47 -20.35 21.71
N GLN A 483 3.63 -20.84 21.25
CA GLN A 483 4.47 -20.14 20.25
C GLN A 483 3.77 -19.99 18.90
N ASP A 484 3.06 -21.03 18.45
CA ASP A 484 2.27 -21.00 17.22
C ASP A 484 1.11 -19.99 17.36
N LEU A 485 0.40 -20.00 18.51
CA LEU A 485 -0.63 -19.00 18.81
C LEU A 485 -0.09 -17.57 18.75
N PHE A 486 1.07 -17.29 19.35
CA PHE A 486 1.70 -15.97 19.23
C PHE A 486 2.01 -15.62 17.78
N THR A 487 2.59 -16.55 17.03
CA THR A 487 2.93 -16.35 15.61
C THR A 487 1.69 -15.99 14.79
N GLU A 488 0.57 -16.69 15.03
CA GLU A 488 -0.71 -16.44 14.39
C GLU A 488 -1.28 -15.06 14.80
N ILE A 489 -1.28 -14.74 16.09
CA ILE A 489 -1.72 -13.44 16.62
C ILE A 489 -0.89 -12.29 15.99
N TYR A 490 0.44 -12.38 15.99
CA TYR A 490 1.32 -11.34 15.43
C TYR A 490 1.20 -11.21 13.92
N SER A 491 1.02 -12.33 13.20
CA SER A 491 0.78 -12.31 11.76
C SER A 491 -0.52 -11.57 11.42
N TYR A 492 -1.49 -11.62 12.33
CA TYR A 492 -2.78 -10.99 12.16
C TYR A 492 -2.82 -9.52 12.61
N MET A 493 -2.15 -9.21 13.72
CA MET A 493 -2.18 -7.87 14.32
C MET A 493 -1.17 -6.90 13.72
N GLY A 494 -0.20 -7.40 12.93
CA GLY A 494 1.00 -6.66 12.54
C GLY A 494 1.92 -6.45 13.74
N CYS A 495 3.14 -5.96 13.52
CA CYS A 495 4.09 -5.62 14.59
C CYS A 495 3.57 -4.44 15.43
N LYS A 496 2.55 -4.66 16.27
CA LYS A 496 2.30 -3.80 17.42
C LYS A 496 3.34 -4.15 18.47
N ASP A 497 4.13 -3.17 18.88
CA ASP A 497 4.95 -3.31 20.07
C ASP A 497 4.03 -3.55 21.26
N LEU A 498 4.27 -4.67 21.93
CA LEU A 498 3.76 -4.89 23.26
C LEU A 498 4.90 -4.51 24.17
N ASP A 499 4.80 -3.33 24.78
CA ASP A 499 5.59 -3.02 25.97
C ASP A 499 5.18 -4.02 27.06
N PHE A 500 5.92 -5.13 27.16
CA PHE A 500 5.77 -6.15 28.21
C PHE A 500 6.87 -6.03 29.26
#